data_AF-B7P3E7-F1
#
_entry.id   AF-B7P3E7-F1
#
_cell.length_a   1.000
_cell.length_b   1.000
_cell.length_c   1.000
_cell.angle_alpha   90.00
_cell.angle_beta   90.00
_cell.angle_gamma   90.00
#
_symmetry.space_group_name_H-M   'P 1'
#
loop_
_entity.id
_entity.type
_entity.pdbx_description
1 polymer ?
#
loop_
_entity_poly.entity_id
_entity_poly.type
_entity_poly.pdbx_seq_one_letter_code
_entity_poly.pdbx_strand_id
1 'polypeptide(L)'
;MPFYLQYYDNTFPSVKEQKAFEKNLFNKTHRANAEIIMLDGLTCVYRSNVDLFFYVMGSNHENETVAQVFQSAKEQLKWSLLK
;
A
#
# COMPACT_ATOMS: atom_id res chain seq x y z
N MET A 1 -15.16 -9.62 -2.82
CA MET A 1 -14.03 -9.12 -3.60
C MET A 1 -12.77 -9.81 -3.08
N PRO A 2 -12.12 -10.70 -3.83
CA PRO A 2 -10.93 -11.38 -3.33
C PRO A 2 -9.75 -10.40 -3.43
N PHE A 3 -9.39 -9.81 -2.29
CA PHE A 3 -8.14 -9.06 -2.15
C PHE A 3 -7.07 -10.06 -1.70
N TYR A 4 -5.98 -10.19 -2.45
CA TYR A 4 -4.80 -10.90 -1.98
C TYR A 4 -4.08 -9.98 -1.00
N LEU A 5 -4.00 -10.38 0.26
CA LEU A 5 -3.47 -9.56 1.33
C LEU A 5 -2.47 -10.38 2.15
N GLN A 6 -1.23 -9.91 2.20
CA GLN A 6 -0.15 -10.56 2.90
C GLN A 6 0.50 -9.55 3.84
N TYR A 7 0.30 -9.74 5.13
CA TYR A 7 1.01 -9.01 6.18
C TYR A 7 2.29 -9.77 6.50
N TYR A 8 3.43 -9.10 6.34
CA TYR A 8 4.76 -9.68 6.63
C TYR A 8 5.19 -9.46 8.09
N ASP A 9 4.41 -8.72 8.87
CA ASP A 9 4.67 -8.42 10.27
C ASP A 9 3.37 -8.50 11.10
N ASN A 10 3.51 -8.68 12.42
CA ASN A 10 2.42 -8.76 13.39
C ASN A 10 1.88 -7.38 13.80
N THR A 11 2.06 -6.35 12.96
CA THR A 11 1.62 -4.98 13.23
C THR A 11 0.11 -4.89 13.49
N PHE A 12 -0.68 -5.76 12.83
CA PHE A 12 -2.12 -5.89 13.05
C PHE A 12 -2.48 -7.34 13.43
N PRO A 13 -2.44 -7.70 14.72
CA PRO A 13 -2.63 -9.08 15.17
C PRO A 13 -4.07 -9.58 15.04
N SER A 14 -5.05 -8.66 15.01
CA SER A 14 -6.47 -9.02 14.84
C SER A 14 -6.99 -8.73 13.43
N VAL A 15 -7.77 -9.67 12.89
CA VAL A 15 -8.53 -9.48 11.63
C VAL A 15 -9.47 -8.26 11.70
N LYS A 16 -9.94 -7.90 12.90
CA LYS A 16 -10.78 -6.70 13.08
C LYS A 16 -10.00 -5.42 12.81
N GLU A 17 -8.75 -5.35 13.28
CA GLU A 17 -7.87 -4.20 13.07
C GLU A 17 -7.40 -4.12 11.63
N GLN A 18 -7.05 -5.27 11.02
CA GLN A 18 -6.72 -5.35 9.58
C GLN A 18 -7.84 -4.77 8.72
N LYS A 19 -9.08 -5.24 8.91
CA LYS A 19 -10.25 -4.73 8.17
C LYS A 19 -10.56 -3.25 8.43
N ALA A 20 -10.37 -2.79 9.67
CA ALA A 20 -10.57 -1.38 10.00
C ALA A 20 -9.52 -0.50 9.29
N PHE A 21 -8.27 -0.94 9.27
CA PHE A 21 -7.17 -0.28 8.59
C PHE A 21 -7.38 -0.29 7.06
N GLU A 22 -7.72 -1.43 6.46
CA GLU A 22 -8.05 -1.53 5.03
C GLU A 22 -9.15 -0.56 4.62
N LYS A 23 -10.22 -0.47 5.42
CA LYS A 23 -11.33 0.45 5.15
C LYS A 23 -10.87 1.92 5.22
N ASN A 24 -10.02 2.26 6.18
CA ASN A 24 -9.45 3.59 6.30
C ASN A 24 -8.51 3.92 5.13
N LEU A 25 -7.67 2.96 4.73
CA LEU A 25 -6.75 3.07 3.60
C LEU A 25 -7.54 3.29 2.31
N PHE A 26 -8.54 2.45 2.03
CA PHE A 26 -9.38 2.57 0.85
C PHE A 26 -10.15 3.90 0.83
N ASN A 27 -10.75 4.31 1.94
CA ASN A 27 -11.46 5.60 2.01
C ASN A 27 -10.55 6.80 1.72
N LYS A 28 -9.28 6.76 2.16
CA LYS A 28 -8.30 7.82 1.90
C LYS A 28 -7.74 7.79 0.48
N THR A 29 -7.58 6.61 -0.10
CA THR A 29 -6.87 6.42 -1.38
C THR A 29 -7.80 6.36 -2.59
N HIS A 30 -9.04 5.87 -2.45
CA HIS A 30 -10.01 5.73 -3.55
C HIS A 30 -10.31 7.06 -4.25
N ARG A 31 -10.22 8.19 -3.53
CA ARG A 31 -10.47 9.54 -4.09
C ARG A 31 -9.22 10.38 -4.25
N ALA A 32 -8.07 9.90 -3.79
CA ALA A 32 -6.84 10.65 -3.90
C ALA A 32 -6.18 10.37 -5.26
N ASN A 33 -5.55 11.39 -5.84
CA ASN A 33 -4.66 11.30 -7.01
C ASN A 33 -3.18 11.22 -6.58
N ALA A 34 -2.91 10.76 -5.36
CA ALA A 34 -1.54 10.58 -4.89
C ALA A 34 -1.04 9.18 -5.27
N GLU A 35 0.26 8.98 -5.37
CA GLU A 35 0.83 7.62 -5.46
C GLU A 35 1.34 7.14 -4.11
N ILE A 36 1.46 8.04 -3.13
CA ILE A 36 2.08 7.80 -1.82
C ILE A 36 1.26 8.51 -0.74
N ILE A 37 0.93 7.81 0.35
CA ILE A 37 0.29 8.36 1.55
C ILE A 37 1.06 7.88 2.78
N MET A 38 1.04 8.68 3.85
CA MET A 38 1.42 8.20 5.19
C MET A 38 0.16 7.98 6.02
N LEU A 39 0.06 6.81 6.65
CA LEU A 39 -1.06 6.42 7.51
C LEU A 39 -0.51 5.71 8.76
N ASP A 40 -0.85 6.21 9.94
CA ASP A 40 -0.45 5.63 11.24
C ASP A 40 1.07 5.38 11.38
N GLY A 41 1.90 6.26 10.80
CA GLY A 41 3.36 6.13 10.81
C GLY A 41 3.93 5.15 9.78
N LEU A 42 3.08 4.52 8.97
CA LEU A 42 3.46 3.68 7.85
C LEU A 42 3.41 4.47 6.55
N THR A 43 4.44 4.32 5.73
CA THR A 43 4.43 4.82 4.35
C THR A 43 3.71 3.81 3.48
N CYS A 44 2.70 4.26 2.76
CA CYS A 44 1.85 3.45 1.91
C CYS A 44 1.97 3.98 0.47
N VAL A 45 2.50 3.17 -0.44
CA VAL A 45 2.46 3.45 -1.87
C VAL A 45 1.25 2.75 -2.45
N TYR A 46 0.43 3.50 -3.18
CA TYR A 46 -0.74 2.95 -3.81
C TYR A 46 -0.84 3.34 -5.27
N ARG A 47 -1.49 2.47 -6.04
CA ARG A 47 -1.88 2.77 -7.42
C ARG A 47 -3.15 2.03 -7.77
N SER A 48 -4.04 2.72 -8.46
CA SER A 48 -5.25 2.13 -9.03
C SER A 48 -5.14 2.01 -10.56
N ASN A 49 -5.69 0.93 -11.12
CA ASN A 49 -5.91 0.78 -12.54
C ASN A 49 -7.27 0.12 -12.78
N VAL A 50 -8.17 0.84 -13.47
CA VAL A 50 -9.56 0.42 -13.70
C VAL A 50 -10.24 -0.03 -12.40
N ASP A 51 -10.34 -1.34 -12.14
CA ASP A 51 -10.96 -1.94 -10.95
C ASP A 51 -9.97 -2.57 -9.96
N LEU A 52 -8.66 -2.45 -10.22
CA LEU A 52 -7.59 -3.02 -9.41
C LEU A 52 -6.92 -1.94 -8.57
N PHE A 53 -6.77 -2.21 -7.28
CA PHE A 53 -6.04 -1.36 -6.33
C PHE A 53 -4.85 -2.12 -5.78
N PHE A 54 -3.65 -1.55 -5.96
CA PHE A 54 -2.40 -2.07 -5.43
C PHE A 54 -1.95 -1.21 -4.27
N TYR A 55 -1.60 -1.84 -3.15
CA TYR A 55 -1.11 -1.19 -1.95
C TYR A 55 0.17 -1.89 -1.49
N VAL A 56 1.22 -1.11 -1.28
CA VAL A 56 2.47 -1.54 -0.65
C VAL A 56 2.66 -0.66 0.58
N MET A 57 2.99 -1.26 1.72
CA MET A 57 3.05 -0.54 3.00
C MET A 57 4.27 -0.99 3.79
N GLY A 58 4.86 -0.06 4.53
CA GLY A 58 6.09 -0.31 5.27
C GLY A 58 6.37 0.83 6.25
N SER A 59 7.02 0.47 7.37
CA SER A 59 7.49 1.44 8.34
C SER A 59 8.67 2.22 7.77
N ASN A 60 8.74 3.52 8.09
CA ASN A 60 9.89 4.35 7.74
C ASN A 60 11.15 4.03 8.58
N HIS A 61 11.03 3.15 9.58
CA HIS A 61 12.11 2.85 10.52
C HIS A 61 12.98 1.65 10.11
N GLU A 62 12.59 0.89 9.08
CA GLU A 62 13.33 -0.29 8.65
C GLU A 62 14.07 -0.04 7.34
N ASN A 63 15.35 0.30 7.44
CA ASN A 63 16.38 0.21 6.39
C ASN A 63 16.16 0.98 5.07
N GLU A 64 17.25 1.50 4.52
CA GLU A 64 17.32 2.07 3.15
C GLU A 64 16.74 1.13 2.07
N THR A 65 16.74 -0.18 2.34
CA THR A 65 16.19 -1.23 1.50
C THR A 65 14.68 -1.11 1.28
N VAL A 66 13.89 -0.75 2.29
CA VAL A 66 12.42 -0.63 2.13
C VAL A 66 12.10 0.54 1.20
N ALA A 67 12.82 1.66 1.34
CA ALA A 67 12.71 2.79 0.41
C ALA A 67 13.06 2.39 -1.03
N GLN A 68 14.08 1.55 -1.24
CA GLN A 68 14.43 1.03 -2.57
C GLN A 68 13.36 0.09 -3.14
N VAL A 69 12.76 -0.77 -2.30
CA VAL A 69 11.64 -1.64 -2.70
C VAL A 69 10.43 -0.78 -3.08
N PHE A 70 10.15 0.27 -2.33
CA PHE A 70 9.09 1.23 -2.65
C PHE A 70 9.33 1.97 -3.97
N GLN A 71 10.55 2.43 -4.23
CA GLN A 71 10.89 3.06 -5.52
C GLN A 71 10.77 2.06 -6.66
N SER A 72 11.28 0.84 -6.49
CA SER A 72 11.20 -0.22 -7.51
C SER A 72 9.75 -0.63 -7.80
N ALA A 73 8.91 -0.76 -6.77
CA ALA A 73 7.48 -1.03 -6.91
C ALA A 73 6.76 0.11 -7.65
N LYS A 74 7.10 1.36 -7.33
CA LYS A 74 6.59 2.54 -8.05
C LYS A 74 6.94 2.49 -9.53
N GLU A 75 8.18 2.14 -9.88
CA GLU A 75 8.62 2.01 -11.27
C GLU A 75 7.95 0.83 -11.99
N GLN A 76 7.85 -0.35 -11.38
CA GLN A 76 7.20 -1.51 -11.99
C GLN A 76 5.70 -1.27 -12.26
N LEU A 77 5.02 -0.62 -11.31
CA LEU A 77 3.65 -0.17 -11.51
C LEU A 77 3.56 0.84 -12.66
N LYS A 78 4.57 1.70 -12.85
CA LYS A 78 4.61 2.68 -13.95
C LYS A 78 4.74 1.98 -15.30
N TRP A 79 5.63 1.00 -15.42
CA TRP A 79 5.84 0.25 -16.64
C TRP A 79 4.66 -0.65 -17.02
N SER A 80 3.96 -1.21 -16.02
CA SER A 80 2.81 -2.09 -16.27
C SER A 80 1.59 -1.35 -16.84
N LEU A 81 1.50 -0.03 -16.69
CA LEU A 81 0.41 0.78 -17.25
C LEU A 81 0.76 1.49 -18.56
N LEU A 82 2.01 1.38 -19.01
CA LEU A 82 2.48 1.95 -20.28
C LEU A 82 2.45 0.92 -21.43
N LYS A 83 2.00 -0.31 -21.16
CA LYS A 83 1.67 -1.34 -22.15
C LYS A 83 0.16 -1.50 -22.23
#